data_AF-A0A7V4N5G8-F1
#
_entry.id   AF-A0A7V4N5G8-F1
#
_cell.length_a   1.000
_cell.length_b   1.000
_cell.length_c   1.000
_cell.angle_alpha   90.00
_cell.angle_beta   90.00
_cell.angle_gamma   90.00
#
_symmetry.space_group_name_H-M   'P 1'
#
loop_
_entity.id
_entity.type
_entity.pdbx_description
1 polymer ?
#
loop_
_entity_poly.entity_id
_entity_poly.type
_entity_poly.pdbx_seq_one_letter_code
_entity_poly.pdbx_strand_id
1 'polypeptide(L)'
;MTMERPKLILTPVGAAIAGRLPDDLKVRWQRLMSESDLLALREGQSRDQIQLEAAVLERLMALDLESEQGLRDTSPEIKSLAKIGPDSHGKVVLYASETADGIVCARILVEFVRHQWRCAVEMEVITGLQVEDAGRFRSVGAQNYVRSVVRQVNDPQNRYGYQIILNATAGFKALVPYTTLIGLLFRVPVQYIFERSSTLLTLPPLPVGFDEDFVQGVMPLLQRLERETALPEEEVLKGLSPEQRDALLPLLEPEDGHFTLSSLGIIAYERYKPTPPLQRSLRRPEDKDHTRDYSQEPHRTAEFETFKQHLAECPYVDSFYYHKGADPGHREVKRVGNTLHVTYGGIELRVETTATDPSHYVTIMEVIRDLMR
;
A
#
# COMPACT_ATOMS: atom_id res chain seq x y z
N MET A 1 -18.67 19.61 7.87
CA MET A 1 -17.59 19.44 6.88
C MET A 1 -16.94 18.10 7.15
N THR A 2 -17.05 17.13 6.24
CA THR A 2 -16.30 15.87 6.35
C THR A 2 -14.82 16.18 6.23
N MET A 3 -14.02 15.94 7.27
CA MET A 3 -12.56 16.00 7.14
C MET A 3 -12.13 14.99 6.06
N GLU A 4 -11.35 15.45 5.08
CA GLU A 4 -10.72 14.58 4.10
C GLU A 4 -9.79 13.58 4.82
N ARG A 5 -9.81 12.32 4.40
CA ARG A 5 -8.93 11.30 4.97
C ARG A 5 -7.48 11.60 4.61
N PRO A 6 -6.51 11.34 5.50
CA PRO A 6 -5.09 11.42 5.14
C PRO A 6 -4.80 10.49 3.95
N LYS A 7 -3.78 10.79 3.16
CA LYS A 7 -3.46 10.08 1.93
C LYS A 7 -2.48 8.93 2.20
N LEU A 8 -2.72 7.81 1.53
CA LEU A 8 -1.74 6.73 1.38
C LEU A 8 -1.30 6.71 -0.07
N ILE A 9 -0.07 7.14 -0.34
CA ILE A 9 0.44 7.27 -1.71
C ILE A 9 1.42 6.13 -1.99
N LEU A 10 1.05 5.25 -2.92
CA LEU A 10 1.83 4.10 -3.32
C LEU A 10 2.66 4.45 -4.57
N THR A 11 3.98 4.57 -4.42
CA THR A 11 4.88 5.12 -5.45
C THR A 11 6.02 4.16 -5.80
N PRO A 12 6.09 3.64 -7.05
CA PRO A 12 7.29 2.96 -7.53
C PRO A 12 8.44 3.95 -7.72
N VAL A 13 9.65 3.52 -7.38
CA VAL A 13 10.87 4.33 -7.44
C VAL A 13 11.76 3.84 -8.57
N GLY A 14 12.22 4.77 -9.41
CA GLY A 14 13.23 4.52 -10.42
C GLY A 14 14.59 5.13 -10.06
N ALA A 15 15.51 5.10 -11.02
CA ALA A 15 16.85 5.68 -10.89
C ALA A 15 16.94 7.14 -11.39
N ALA A 16 15.81 7.85 -11.49
CA ALA A 16 15.75 9.14 -12.17
C ALA A 16 16.51 10.26 -11.44
N ILE A 17 16.71 10.15 -10.11
CA ILE A 17 17.56 11.08 -9.35
C ILE A 17 19.00 11.04 -9.89
N ALA A 18 19.56 9.85 -10.09
CA ALA A 18 20.93 9.65 -10.57
C ALA A 18 21.18 10.35 -11.92
N GLY A 19 20.19 10.28 -12.83
CA GLY A 19 20.27 10.88 -14.15
C GLY A 19 20.28 12.42 -14.17
N ARG A 20 19.88 13.07 -13.07
CA ARG A 20 19.74 14.53 -12.93
C ARG A 20 20.78 15.16 -12.00
N LEU A 21 21.73 14.37 -11.52
CA LEU A 21 22.84 14.86 -10.72
C LEU A 21 23.81 15.70 -11.56
N PRO A 22 24.44 16.73 -10.96
CA PRO A 22 25.57 17.42 -11.58
C PRO A 22 26.75 16.47 -11.77
N ASP A 23 27.67 16.80 -12.69
CA ASP A 23 28.72 15.90 -13.14
C ASP A 23 29.63 15.38 -12.01
N ASP A 24 29.94 16.22 -11.02
CA ASP A 24 30.78 15.85 -9.88
C ASP A 24 30.13 14.76 -9.01
N LEU A 25 28.83 14.91 -8.70
CA LEU A 25 28.06 13.90 -7.96
C LEU A 25 27.78 12.68 -8.82
N LYS A 26 27.59 12.86 -10.13
CA LYS A 26 27.32 11.76 -11.07
C LYS A 26 28.51 10.81 -11.20
N VAL A 27 29.74 11.33 -11.24
CA VAL A 27 30.96 10.49 -11.24
C VAL A 27 31.08 9.71 -9.93
N ARG A 28 30.85 10.37 -8.78
CA ARG A 28 30.85 9.69 -7.47
C ARG A 28 29.79 8.61 -7.39
N TRP A 29 28.59 8.89 -7.90
CA TRP A 29 27.49 7.95 -7.97
C TRP A 29 27.84 6.72 -8.81
N GLN A 30 28.32 6.92 -10.04
CA GLN A 30 28.70 5.82 -10.94
C GLN A 30 29.78 4.93 -10.33
N ARG A 31 30.82 5.53 -9.74
CA ARG A 31 31.86 4.78 -9.04
C ARG A 31 31.25 3.94 -7.92
N LEU A 32 30.43 4.54 -7.08
CA LEU A 32 29.78 3.84 -5.99
C LEU A 32 28.93 2.67 -6.51
N MET A 33 28.05 2.88 -7.49
CA MET A 33 27.19 1.82 -8.02
C MET A 33 28.01 0.66 -8.62
N SER A 34 29.09 0.96 -9.34
CA SER A 34 29.98 -0.07 -9.91
C SER A 34 30.74 -0.90 -8.87
N GLU A 35 31.03 -0.31 -7.70
CA GLU A 35 31.64 -1.00 -6.56
C GLU A 35 30.58 -1.76 -5.72
N SER A 36 29.29 -1.43 -5.90
CA SER A 36 28.18 -1.78 -5.00
C SER A 36 27.24 -2.89 -5.49
N ASP A 37 27.38 -3.42 -6.71
CA ASP A 37 26.50 -4.49 -7.21
C ASP A 37 26.51 -5.74 -6.30
N LEU A 38 27.52 -5.89 -5.44
CA LEU A 38 27.60 -6.92 -4.39
C LEU A 38 27.42 -6.41 -2.95
N LEU A 39 27.36 -5.10 -2.72
CA LEU A 39 27.44 -4.45 -1.39
C LEU A 39 26.19 -3.66 -0.99
N ALA A 40 25.40 -3.12 -1.93
CA ALA A 40 24.13 -2.44 -1.61
C ALA A 40 23.05 -3.37 -1.03
N LEU A 41 23.25 -4.69 -1.14
CA LEU A 41 22.37 -5.76 -0.66
C LEU A 41 22.76 -6.31 0.72
N ARG A 42 23.88 -5.87 1.32
CA ARG A 42 24.34 -6.33 2.64
C ARG A 42 24.22 -5.22 3.69
N GLU A 43 23.94 -5.61 4.93
CA GLU A 43 23.75 -4.71 6.06
C GLU A 43 24.93 -3.75 6.25
N GLY A 44 24.66 -2.44 6.22
CA GLY A 44 25.59 -1.35 6.53
C GLY A 44 25.98 -0.49 5.33
N GLN A 45 25.67 0.82 5.38
CA GLN A 45 26.10 1.80 4.37
C GLN A 45 27.59 2.14 4.54
N SER A 46 28.34 2.24 3.43
CA SER A 46 29.71 2.76 3.48
C SER A 46 29.72 4.26 3.81
N ARG A 47 30.83 4.77 4.36
CA ARG A 47 30.98 6.22 4.63
C ARG A 47 30.78 7.06 3.36
N ASP A 48 31.31 6.60 2.24
CA ASP A 48 31.20 7.30 0.95
C ASP A 48 29.76 7.32 0.44
N GLN A 49 29.02 6.24 0.65
CA GLN A 49 27.59 6.16 0.33
C GLN A 49 26.76 7.14 1.17
N ILE A 50 26.97 7.17 2.49
CA ILE A 50 26.29 8.12 3.38
C ILE A 50 26.57 9.56 2.96
N GLN A 51 27.83 9.89 2.65
CA GLN A 51 28.22 11.23 2.20
C GLN A 51 27.62 11.62 0.85
N LEU A 52 27.49 10.66 -0.08
CA LEU A 52 26.85 10.89 -1.36
C LEU A 52 25.35 11.15 -1.18
N GLU A 53 24.65 10.30 -0.43
CA GLU A 53 23.22 10.48 -0.15
C GLU A 53 22.92 11.80 0.53
N ALA A 54 23.72 12.18 1.52
CA ALA A 54 23.57 13.46 2.21
C ALA A 54 23.74 14.66 1.25
N ALA A 55 24.75 14.62 0.38
CA ALA A 55 24.97 15.69 -0.61
C ALA A 55 23.82 15.77 -1.64
N VAL A 56 23.30 14.63 -2.08
CA VAL A 56 22.15 14.60 -2.99
C VAL A 56 20.89 15.10 -2.29
N LEU A 57 20.65 14.68 -1.04
CA LEU A 57 19.52 15.14 -0.24
C LEU A 57 19.56 16.65 0.00
N GLU A 58 20.70 17.20 0.41
CA GLU A 58 20.90 18.64 0.61
C GLU A 58 20.56 19.42 -0.66
N ARG A 59 21.07 18.96 -1.81
CA ARG A 59 20.74 19.57 -3.11
C ARG A 59 19.24 19.54 -3.39
N LEU A 60 18.58 18.41 -3.17
CA LEU A 60 17.15 18.26 -3.42
C LEU A 60 16.33 19.17 -2.49
N MET A 61 16.71 19.28 -1.21
CA MET A 61 16.06 20.16 -0.23
C MET A 61 16.22 21.66 -0.54
N ALA A 62 17.24 22.04 -1.32
CA ALA A 62 17.44 23.41 -1.76
C ALA A 62 16.56 23.81 -2.97
N LEU A 63 15.85 22.87 -3.60
CA LEU A 63 14.99 23.15 -4.75
C LEU A 63 13.64 23.73 -4.32
N ASP A 64 13.19 24.75 -5.04
CA ASP A 64 11.85 25.33 -4.85
C ASP A 64 10.77 24.49 -5.56
N LEU A 65 10.06 23.65 -4.79
CA LEU A 65 9.00 22.78 -5.29
C LEU A 65 7.71 23.51 -5.71
N GLU A 66 7.56 24.80 -5.38
CA GLU A 66 6.44 25.61 -5.85
C GLU A 66 6.69 26.13 -7.28
N SER A 67 7.96 26.26 -7.67
CA SER A 67 8.34 26.68 -9.02
C SER A 67 8.32 25.54 -10.03
N GLU A 68 7.87 25.81 -11.26
CA GLU A 68 7.96 24.85 -12.38
C GLU A 68 9.40 24.40 -12.65
N GLN A 69 10.36 25.32 -12.50
CA GLN A 69 11.77 25.02 -12.72
C GLN A 69 12.32 24.09 -11.64
N GLY A 70 12.08 24.38 -10.36
CA GLY A 70 12.51 23.51 -9.27
C GLY A 70 11.90 22.11 -9.38
N LEU A 71 10.61 22.00 -9.70
CA LEU A 71 9.98 20.69 -9.96
C LEU A 71 10.62 19.93 -11.13
N ARG A 72 11.04 20.60 -12.21
CA ARG A 72 11.74 19.96 -13.33
C ARG A 72 13.12 19.42 -12.92
N ASP A 73 13.78 20.08 -11.98
CA ASP A 73 15.14 19.76 -11.53
C ASP A 73 15.18 18.70 -10.40
N THR A 74 14.01 18.22 -9.95
CA THR A 74 13.87 17.10 -8.99
C THR A 74 13.84 15.74 -9.69
N SER A 75 13.11 14.73 -9.21
CA SER A 75 12.82 13.46 -9.90
C SER A 75 11.33 13.34 -10.27
N PRO A 76 10.91 12.43 -11.18
CA PRO A 76 9.49 12.17 -11.44
C PRO A 76 8.70 11.79 -10.17
N GLU A 77 9.32 11.07 -9.23
CA GLU A 77 8.75 10.72 -7.92
C GLU A 77 8.47 11.98 -7.09
N ILE A 78 9.47 12.86 -6.90
CA ILE A 78 9.30 14.10 -6.13
C ILE A 78 8.28 15.02 -6.80
N LYS A 79 8.39 15.18 -8.12
CA LYS A 79 7.46 16.02 -8.90
C LYS A 79 6.02 15.56 -8.76
N SER A 80 5.77 14.25 -8.87
CA SER A 80 4.42 13.70 -8.71
C SER A 80 3.94 13.82 -7.28
N LEU A 81 4.75 13.48 -6.27
CA LEU A 81 4.41 13.65 -4.86
C LEU A 81 4.06 15.11 -4.54
N ALA A 82 4.87 16.09 -4.97
CA ALA A 82 4.57 17.50 -4.76
C ALA A 82 3.19 17.93 -5.31
N LYS A 83 2.76 17.36 -6.44
CA LYS A 83 1.43 17.64 -7.02
C LYS A 83 0.30 16.84 -6.39
N ILE A 84 0.55 15.59 -5.98
CA ILE A 84 -0.43 14.78 -5.25
C ILE A 84 -0.68 15.39 -3.86
N GLY A 85 0.37 15.94 -3.25
CA GLY A 85 0.37 16.60 -1.95
C GLY A 85 0.21 15.62 -0.79
N PRO A 86 1.27 14.91 -0.37
CA PRO A 86 1.31 14.17 0.89
C PRO A 86 0.92 15.07 2.06
N ASP A 87 0.18 14.51 3.01
CA ASP A 87 -0.20 15.20 4.24
C ASP A 87 0.61 14.66 5.44
N SER A 88 0.79 15.46 6.47
CA SER A 88 1.59 15.10 7.65
C SER A 88 1.01 13.95 8.48
N HIS A 89 -0.27 13.63 8.32
CA HIS A 89 -0.93 12.49 8.96
C HIS A 89 -1.04 11.29 7.99
N GLY A 90 -0.48 11.43 6.80
CA GLY A 90 -0.53 10.48 5.71
C GLY A 90 0.69 9.58 5.71
N LYS A 91 0.73 8.75 4.66
CA LYS A 91 1.75 7.74 4.48
C LYS A 91 2.16 7.66 3.01
N VAL A 92 3.47 7.57 2.77
CA VAL A 92 4.02 7.26 1.45
C VAL A 92 4.71 5.91 1.53
N VAL A 93 4.38 5.01 0.60
CA VAL A 93 5.08 3.72 0.44
C VAL A 93 5.88 3.78 -0.86
N LEU A 94 7.19 3.59 -0.74
CA LEU A 94 8.15 3.63 -1.84
C LEU A 94 8.55 2.20 -2.21
N TYR A 95 8.33 1.81 -3.46
CA TYR A 95 8.74 0.49 -3.98
C TYR A 95 10.01 0.62 -4.80
N ALA A 96 11.14 0.23 -4.21
CA ALA A 96 12.45 0.28 -4.84
C ALA A 96 12.68 -0.96 -5.71
N SER A 97 13.35 -0.81 -6.85
CA SER A 97 13.91 -1.94 -7.58
C SER A 97 15.02 -2.62 -6.79
N GLU A 98 15.20 -3.92 -7.02
CA GLU A 98 16.33 -4.71 -6.53
C GLU A 98 17.60 -4.37 -7.34
N THR A 99 17.98 -3.10 -7.33
CA THR A 99 19.18 -2.56 -7.98
C THR A 99 19.84 -1.55 -7.05
N ALA A 100 21.17 -1.38 -7.16
CA ALA A 100 21.90 -0.42 -6.33
C ALA A 100 21.33 1.00 -6.49
N ASP A 101 21.13 1.45 -7.74
CA ASP A 101 20.52 2.75 -8.04
C ASP A 101 19.14 2.92 -7.41
N GLY A 102 18.26 1.92 -7.55
CA GLY A 102 16.89 1.98 -7.07
C GLY A 102 16.82 2.08 -5.55
N ILE A 103 17.63 1.28 -4.85
CA ILE A 103 17.71 1.30 -3.38
C ILE A 103 18.26 2.64 -2.89
N VAL A 104 19.33 3.16 -3.48
CA VAL A 104 19.92 4.44 -3.07
C VAL A 104 18.94 5.60 -3.34
N CYS A 105 18.29 5.62 -4.50
CA CYS A 105 17.25 6.62 -4.80
C CYS A 105 16.10 6.54 -3.79
N ALA A 106 15.63 5.34 -3.46
CA ALA A 106 14.54 5.16 -2.51
C ALA A 106 14.90 5.63 -1.10
N ARG A 107 16.12 5.37 -0.62
CA ARG A 107 16.57 5.90 0.69
C ARG A 107 16.63 7.42 0.74
N ILE A 108 17.18 8.04 -0.31
CA ILE A 108 17.21 9.50 -0.43
C ILE A 108 15.78 10.05 -0.42
N LEU A 109 14.85 9.40 -1.13
CA LEU A 109 13.43 9.76 -1.14
C LEU A 109 12.77 9.58 0.23
N VAL A 110 13.12 8.54 1.00
CA VAL A 110 12.61 8.35 2.37
C VAL A 110 12.91 9.58 3.22
N GLU A 111 14.17 10.02 3.25
CA GLU A 111 14.60 11.17 4.04
C GLU A 111 14.01 12.47 3.49
N PHE A 112 14.04 12.66 2.16
CA PHE A 112 13.43 13.82 1.51
C PHE A 112 11.94 13.97 1.86
N VAL A 113 11.16 12.89 1.74
CA VAL A 113 9.71 12.92 1.97
C VAL A 113 9.40 13.22 3.45
N ARG A 114 10.14 12.60 4.38
CA ARG A 114 10.01 12.85 5.81
C ARG A 114 10.28 14.31 6.17
N HIS A 115 11.34 14.89 5.62
CA HIS A 115 11.67 16.29 5.86
C HIS A 115 10.67 17.26 5.23
N GLN A 116 10.30 17.02 3.97
CA GLN A 116 9.47 17.94 3.19
C GLN A 116 8.01 17.95 3.66
N TRP A 117 7.41 16.78 3.90
CA TRP A 117 5.96 16.67 4.17
C TRP A 117 5.64 16.16 5.58
N ARG A 118 6.64 15.74 6.36
CA ARG A 118 6.46 15.27 7.75
C ARG A 118 5.45 14.13 7.89
N CYS A 119 5.32 13.31 6.86
CA CYS A 119 4.42 12.16 6.84
C CYS A 119 5.16 10.86 7.17
N ALA A 120 4.41 9.78 7.43
CA ALA A 120 5.00 8.45 7.54
C ALA A 120 5.57 8.01 6.18
N VAL A 121 6.74 7.36 6.19
CA VAL A 121 7.34 6.83 4.96
C VAL A 121 7.86 5.42 5.19
N GLU A 122 7.40 4.51 4.35
CA GLU A 122 7.86 3.12 4.26
C GLU A 122 8.58 2.91 2.93
N MET A 123 9.61 2.08 2.97
CA MET A 123 10.36 1.66 1.79
C MET A 123 10.37 0.14 1.74
N GLU A 124 10.04 -0.41 0.57
CA GLU A 124 10.07 -1.84 0.30
C GLU A 124 10.92 -2.09 -0.94
N VAL A 125 11.94 -2.94 -0.83
CA VAL A 125 12.72 -3.40 -1.98
C VAL A 125 11.99 -4.58 -2.60
N ILE A 126 11.62 -4.45 -3.87
CA ILE A 126 10.89 -5.51 -4.59
C ILE A 126 11.89 -6.48 -5.21
N THR A 127 12.02 -7.66 -4.60
CA THR A 127 12.84 -8.76 -5.14
C THR A 127 12.46 -9.08 -6.58
N GLY A 128 13.47 -9.22 -7.44
CA GLY A 128 13.31 -9.50 -8.86
C GLY A 128 12.96 -8.30 -9.74
N LEU A 129 12.66 -7.12 -9.16
CA LEU A 129 12.40 -5.91 -9.93
C LEU A 129 13.72 -5.29 -10.40
N GLN A 130 14.12 -5.59 -11.64
CA GLN A 130 15.37 -5.12 -12.25
C GLN A 130 15.24 -5.02 -13.80
N VAL A 131 16.27 -4.51 -14.49
CA VAL A 131 16.25 -4.26 -15.97
C VAL A 131 17.10 -5.21 -16.82
N GLU A 132 17.95 -6.03 -16.22
CA GLU A 132 18.94 -6.88 -16.89
C GLU A 132 18.34 -8.23 -17.37
N ASP A 133 17.43 -8.81 -16.60
CA ASP A 133 16.78 -10.09 -16.90
C ASP A 133 15.25 -9.92 -17.00
N ALA A 134 14.76 -9.89 -18.24
CA ALA A 134 13.33 -9.73 -18.51
C ALA A 134 12.47 -10.90 -17.98
N GLY A 135 13.02 -12.12 -17.93
CA GLY A 135 12.34 -13.29 -17.39
C GLY A 135 12.12 -13.14 -15.89
N ARG A 136 13.19 -12.88 -15.14
CA ARG A 136 13.11 -12.63 -13.69
C ARG A 136 12.28 -11.38 -13.35
N PHE A 137 12.35 -10.33 -14.16
CA PHE A 137 11.45 -9.18 -14.00
C PHE A 137 9.99 -9.61 -14.10
N ARG A 138 9.63 -10.43 -15.10
CA ARG A 138 8.25 -10.84 -15.36
C ARG A 138 7.73 -11.83 -14.31
N SER A 139 8.47 -12.91 -14.04
CA SER A 139 8.04 -14.01 -13.17
C SER A 139 8.23 -13.74 -11.68
N VAL A 140 9.14 -12.81 -11.31
CA VAL A 140 9.42 -12.50 -9.90
C VAL A 140 9.13 -11.03 -9.58
N GLY A 141 9.78 -10.11 -10.29
CA GLY A 141 9.72 -8.67 -9.98
C GLY A 141 8.33 -8.05 -10.06
N ALA A 142 7.66 -8.23 -11.20
CA ALA A 142 6.32 -7.71 -11.45
C ALA A 142 5.29 -8.39 -10.52
N GLN A 143 5.42 -9.69 -10.30
CA GLN A 143 4.55 -10.43 -9.37
C GLN A 143 4.68 -9.90 -7.94
N ASN A 144 5.91 -9.73 -7.44
CA ASN A 144 6.17 -9.20 -6.10
C ASN A 144 5.71 -7.75 -5.95
N TYR A 145 5.89 -6.92 -6.99
CA TYR A 145 5.33 -5.57 -7.01
C TYR A 145 3.81 -5.58 -6.89
N VAL A 146 3.11 -6.37 -7.73
CA VAL A 146 1.66 -6.52 -7.70
C VAL A 146 1.19 -6.96 -6.32
N ARG A 147 1.79 -8.01 -5.76
CA ARG A 147 1.46 -8.52 -4.41
C ARG A 147 1.62 -7.42 -3.36
N SER A 148 2.68 -6.63 -3.44
CA SER A 148 2.96 -5.57 -2.47
C SER A 148 1.98 -4.41 -2.56
N VAL A 149 1.60 -3.99 -3.78
CA VAL A 149 0.57 -2.96 -3.98
C VAL A 149 -0.80 -3.47 -3.54
N VAL A 150 -1.19 -4.66 -3.98
CA VAL A 150 -2.48 -5.26 -3.62
C VAL A 150 -2.60 -5.48 -2.12
N ARG A 151 -1.52 -5.88 -1.44
CA ARG A 151 -1.46 -5.97 0.03
C ARG A 151 -1.81 -4.63 0.68
N GLN A 152 -1.22 -3.52 0.24
CA GLN A 152 -1.55 -2.19 0.78
C GLN A 152 -2.99 -1.77 0.47
N VAL A 153 -3.49 -2.08 -0.73
CA VAL A 153 -4.85 -1.74 -1.19
C VAL A 153 -5.94 -2.57 -0.50
N ASN A 154 -5.64 -3.82 -0.18
CA ASN A 154 -6.54 -4.73 0.52
C ASN A 154 -6.41 -4.66 2.04
N ASP A 155 -5.37 -4.01 2.58
CA ASP A 155 -5.23 -3.86 4.03
C ASP A 155 -6.42 -3.07 4.60
N PRO A 156 -7.21 -3.66 5.52
CA PRO A 156 -8.32 -2.98 6.18
C PRO A 156 -7.93 -1.62 6.76
N GLN A 157 -6.81 -1.54 7.47
CA GLN A 157 -6.36 -0.34 8.14
C GLN A 157 -6.14 0.77 7.11
N ASN A 158 -5.53 0.42 5.97
CA ASN A 158 -5.28 1.39 4.93
C ASN A 158 -6.56 1.88 4.26
N ARG A 159 -7.50 0.96 3.97
CA ARG A 159 -8.77 1.32 3.31
C ARG A 159 -9.64 2.26 4.15
N TYR A 160 -9.60 2.16 5.48
CA TYR A 160 -10.32 3.08 6.38
C TYR A 160 -9.53 4.33 6.72
N GLY A 161 -8.27 4.13 7.10
CA GLY A 161 -7.40 5.19 7.59
C GLY A 161 -7.09 6.21 6.53
N TYR A 162 -6.96 5.78 5.26
CA TYR A 162 -6.46 6.64 4.20
C TYR A 162 -7.37 6.75 2.98
N GLN A 163 -7.19 7.84 2.25
CA GLN A 163 -7.44 7.90 0.82
C GLN A 163 -6.24 7.28 0.10
N ILE A 164 -6.39 6.06 -0.41
CA ILE A 164 -5.33 5.38 -1.15
C ILE A 164 -5.21 5.99 -2.55
N ILE A 165 -3.98 6.24 -3.00
CA ILE A 165 -3.64 6.80 -4.30
C ILE A 165 -2.52 5.95 -4.90
N LEU A 166 -2.70 5.47 -6.13
CA LEU A 166 -1.64 4.82 -6.89
C LEU A 166 -0.93 5.85 -7.75
N ASN A 167 0.36 6.09 -7.49
CA ASN A 167 1.17 6.99 -8.30
C ASN A 167 1.81 6.21 -9.45
N ALA A 168 1.33 6.44 -10.67
CA ALA A 168 1.84 5.79 -11.88
C ALA A 168 2.77 6.72 -12.70
N THR A 169 3.28 7.81 -12.11
CA THR A 169 4.18 8.75 -12.80
C THR A 169 5.59 8.19 -13.02
N ALA A 170 6.10 7.49 -12.00
CA ALA A 170 7.52 7.24 -11.85
C ALA A 170 7.84 5.73 -11.83
N GLY A 171 9.11 5.39 -11.65
CA GLY A 171 9.57 4.01 -11.67
C GLY A 171 9.59 3.36 -13.05
N PHE A 172 9.48 2.03 -13.05
CA PHE A 172 9.57 1.20 -14.24
C PHE A 172 8.30 1.35 -15.08
N LYS A 173 8.44 1.80 -16.33
CA LYS A 173 7.30 1.97 -17.25
C LYS A 173 6.48 0.68 -17.43
N ALA A 174 7.16 -0.48 -17.35
CA ALA A 174 6.52 -1.79 -17.41
C ALA A 174 5.58 -2.09 -16.24
N LEU A 175 5.64 -1.35 -15.13
CA LEU A 175 4.72 -1.49 -14.00
C LEU A 175 3.41 -0.72 -14.19
N VAL A 176 3.42 0.35 -14.99
CA VAL A 176 2.26 1.24 -15.20
C VAL A 176 0.98 0.48 -15.58
N PRO A 177 1.00 -0.52 -16.49
CA PRO A 177 -0.19 -1.31 -16.81
C PRO A 177 -0.75 -2.07 -15.60
N TYR A 178 0.11 -2.68 -14.78
CA TYR A 178 -0.30 -3.41 -13.58
C TYR A 178 -0.86 -2.45 -12.52
N THR A 179 -0.18 -1.33 -12.26
CA THR A 179 -0.65 -0.28 -11.33
C THR A 179 -2.02 0.24 -11.76
N THR A 180 -2.19 0.49 -13.06
CA THR A 180 -3.45 0.97 -13.63
C THR A 180 -4.56 -0.05 -13.45
N LEU A 181 -4.29 -1.31 -13.78
CA LEU A 181 -5.27 -2.40 -13.65
C LEU A 181 -5.69 -2.61 -12.20
N ILE A 182 -4.75 -2.55 -11.24
CA ILE A 182 -5.06 -2.59 -9.81
C ILE A 182 -5.99 -1.42 -9.43
N GLY A 183 -5.67 -0.19 -9.87
CA GLY A 183 -6.50 0.97 -9.56
C GLY A 183 -7.94 0.83 -10.07
N LEU A 184 -8.08 0.35 -11.31
CA LEU A 184 -9.38 0.10 -11.93
C LEU A 184 -10.19 -0.97 -11.17
N LEU A 185 -9.59 -2.15 -10.92
CA LEU A 185 -10.30 -3.29 -10.35
C LEU A 185 -10.59 -3.17 -8.84
N PHE A 186 -9.68 -2.55 -8.09
CA PHE A 186 -9.80 -2.38 -6.63
C PHE A 186 -10.44 -1.05 -6.23
N ARG A 187 -10.84 -0.25 -7.23
CA ARG A 187 -11.48 1.07 -7.10
C ARG A 187 -10.62 2.07 -6.33
N VAL A 188 -9.37 2.19 -6.74
CA VAL A 188 -8.39 3.15 -6.20
C VAL A 188 -7.99 4.14 -7.31
N PRO A 189 -8.02 5.46 -7.07
CA PRO A 189 -7.59 6.43 -8.08
C PRO A 189 -6.12 6.24 -8.45
N VAL A 190 -5.84 6.32 -9.75
CA VAL A 190 -4.48 6.30 -10.29
C VAL A 190 -4.13 7.69 -10.74
N GLN A 191 -3.01 8.22 -10.23
CA GLN A 191 -2.56 9.57 -10.54
C GLN A 191 -1.22 9.53 -11.27
N TYR A 192 -1.08 10.36 -12.30
CA TYR A 192 0.18 10.51 -13.02
C TYR A 192 0.40 11.94 -13.52
N ILE A 193 1.65 12.35 -13.65
CA ILE A 193 2.00 13.64 -14.25
C ILE A 193 2.05 13.53 -15.78
N PHE A 194 1.38 14.46 -16.46
CA PHE A 194 1.39 14.53 -17.91
C PHE A 194 2.71 15.12 -18.46
N GLU A 195 3.60 14.24 -18.91
CA GLU A 195 4.86 14.53 -19.61
C GLU A 195 5.60 15.82 -19.15
N ARG A 196 5.91 16.72 -20.10
CA ARG A 196 6.68 17.96 -19.88
C ARG A 196 5.92 19.02 -19.08
N SER A 197 4.66 18.78 -18.72
CA SER A 197 3.86 19.67 -17.87
C SER A 197 3.96 19.25 -16.40
N SER A 198 3.44 20.08 -15.49
CA SER A 198 3.26 19.73 -14.09
C SER A 198 1.82 19.32 -13.76
N THR A 199 0.99 19.11 -14.80
CA THR A 199 -0.41 18.76 -14.66
C THR A 199 -0.56 17.34 -14.11
N LEU A 200 -1.23 17.23 -12.97
CA LEU A 200 -1.64 15.96 -12.38
C LEU A 200 -2.93 15.49 -13.04
N LEU A 201 -2.88 14.32 -13.67
CA LEU A 201 -4.05 13.64 -14.21
C LEU A 201 -4.47 12.55 -13.24
N THR A 202 -5.79 12.41 -13.05
CA THR A 202 -6.38 11.36 -12.23
C THR A 202 -7.23 10.48 -13.12
N LEU A 203 -6.90 9.19 -13.19
CA LEU A 203 -7.77 8.15 -13.71
C LEU A 203 -8.69 7.71 -12.55
N PRO A 204 -9.99 8.03 -12.59
CA PRO A 204 -10.90 7.64 -11.53
C PRO A 204 -11.18 6.13 -11.59
N PRO A 205 -11.67 5.53 -10.50
CA PRO A 205 -12.24 4.19 -10.53
C PRO A 205 -13.30 4.06 -11.62
N LEU A 206 -13.19 3.04 -12.47
CA LEU A 206 -14.18 2.72 -13.50
C LEU A 206 -14.94 1.44 -13.13
N PRO A 207 -16.19 1.27 -13.61
CA PRO A 207 -16.95 0.04 -13.43
C PRO A 207 -16.46 -1.05 -14.40
N VAL A 208 -15.17 -1.38 -14.34
CA VAL A 208 -14.55 -2.45 -15.13
C VAL A 208 -14.18 -3.61 -14.20
N GLY A 209 -14.33 -4.82 -14.71
CA GLY A 209 -14.03 -6.07 -14.01
C GLY A 209 -13.49 -7.10 -15.00
N PHE A 210 -12.96 -8.20 -14.48
CA PHE A 210 -12.81 -9.40 -15.29
C PHE A 210 -14.20 -9.99 -15.59
N ASP A 211 -14.25 -10.90 -16.57
CA ASP A 211 -15.40 -11.79 -16.74
C ASP A 211 -15.56 -12.62 -15.46
N GLU A 212 -16.55 -12.24 -14.65
CA GLU A 212 -16.74 -12.80 -13.32
C GLU A 212 -17.15 -14.27 -13.39
N ASP A 213 -17.98 -14.65 -14.35
CA ASP A 213 -18.39 -16.04 -14.54
C ASP A 213 -17.17 -16.91 -14.88
N PHE A 214 -16.30 -16.42 -15.77
CA PHE A 214 -15.05 -17.11 -16.09
C PHE A 214 -14.13 -17.22 -14.87
N VAL A 215 -13.86 -16.10 -14.18
CA VAL A 215 -12.93 -16.08 -13.03
C VAL A 215 -13.44 -16.96 -11.89
N GLN A 216 -14.75 -16.94 -11.59
CA GLN A 216 -15.33 -17.83 -10.59
C GLN A 216 -15.21 -19.31 -11.00
N GLY A 217 -15.39 -19.62 -12.29
CA GLY A 217 -15.19 -20.97 -12.82
C GLY A 217 -13.77 -21.51 -12.62
N VAL A 218 -12.75 -20.65 -12.72
CA VAL A 218 -11.33 -21.04 -12.54
C VAL A 218 -10.77 -20.73 -11.14
N MET A 219 -11.56 -20.13 -10.25
CA MET A 219 -11.12 -19.73 -8.90
C MET A 219 -10.51 -20.89 -8.08
N PRO A 220 -11.06 -22.12 -8.07
CA PRO A 220 -10.44 -23.23 -7.36
C PRO A 220 -9.02 -23.55 -7.86
N LEU A 221 -8.77 -23.40 -9.16
CA LEU A 221 -7.45 -23.58 -9.75
C LEU A 221 -6.51 -22.44 -9.35
N LEU A 222 -6.96 -21.17 -9.44
CA LEU A 222 -6.14 -20.01 -9.04
C LEU A 222 -5.75 -20.09 -7.56
N GLN A 223 -6.69 -20.47 -6.69
CA GLN A 223 -6.44 -20.67 -5.25
C GLN A 223 -5.42 -21.80 -5.01
N ARG A 224 -5.48 -22.85 -5.81
CA ARG A 224 -4.54 -23.96 -5.72
C ARG A 224 -3.15 -23.56 -6.18
N LEU A 225 -3.02 -22.84 -7.30
CA LEU A 225 -1.75 -22.27 -7.78
C LEU A 225 -1.15 -21.32 -6.73
N GLU A 226 -1.95 -20.48 -6.09
CA GLU A 226 -1.47 -19.60 -5.01
C GLU A 226 -0.93 -20.41 -3.82
N ARG A 227 -1.58 -21.51 -3.45
CA ARG A 227 -1.17 -22.34 -2.30
C ARG A 227 0.04 -23.23 -2.61
N GLU A 228 0.07 -23.85 -3.79
CA GLU A 228 1.08 -24.82 -4.20
C GLU A 228 2.25 -24.16 -4.97
N THR A 229 2.15 -22.86 -5.26
CA THR A 229 3.10 -22.03 -6.02
C THR A 229 3.23 -22.39 -7.50
N ALA A 230 3.29 -23.69 -7.83
CA ALA A 230 3.41 -24.20 -9.19
C ALA A 230 2.61 -25.50 -9.36
N LEU A 231 2.03 -25.70 -10.55
CA LEU A 231 1.34 -26.95 -10.94
C LEU A 231 1.81 -27.42 -12.33
N PRO A 232 1.89 -28.73 -12.61
CA PRO A 232 2.27 -29.22 -13.94
C PRO A 232 1.33 -28.71 -15.05
N GLU A 233 1.88 -28.32 -16.20
CA GLU A 233 1.09 -27.76 -17.31
C GLU A 233 -0.03 -28.69 -17.77
N GLU A 234 0.26 -29.99 -17.88
CA GLU A 234 -0.72 -31.00 -18.29
C GLU A 234 -1.91 -31.09 -17.33
N GLU A 235 -1.67 -30.89 -16.03
CA GLU A 235 -2.72 -30.93 -15.01
C GLU A 235 -3.62 -29.70 -15.10
N VAL A 236 -3.01 -28.52 -15.28
CA VAL A 236 -3.71 -27.23 -15.39
C VAL A 236 -4.59 -27.16 -16.63
N LEU A 237 -4.13 -27.69 -17.76
CA LEU A 237 -4.82 -27.60 -19.06
C LEU A 237 -5.79 -28.76 -19.33
N LYS A 238 -5.89 -29.71 -18.40
CA LYS A 238 -6.69 -30.93 -18.55
C LYS A 238 -8.18 -30.61 -18.62
N GLY A 239 -8.84 -31.10 -19.68
CA GLY A 239 -10.30 -30.98 -19.83
C GLY A 239 -10.81 -29.60 -20.21
N LEU A 240 -9.93 -28.61 -20.41
CA LEU A 240 -10.30 -27.29 -20.91
C LEU A 240 -10.43 -27.27 -22.44
N SER A 241 -11.46 -26.59 -22.96
CA SER A 241 -11.58 -26.28 -24.39
C SER A 241 -10.48 -25.30 -24.83
N PRO A 242 -10.19 -25.18 -26.15
CA PRO A 242 -9.25 -24.18 -26.66
C PRO A 242 -9.56 -22.76 -26.17
N GLU A 243 -10.83 -22.37 -26.19
CA GLU A 243 -11.28 -21.03 -25.77
C GLU A 243 -11.05 -20.80 -24.27
N GLN A 244 -11.30 -21.82 -23.44
CA GLN A 244 -11.02 -21.75 -22.00
C GLN A 244 -9.51 -21.64 -21.72
N ARG A 245 -8.68 -22.33 -22.52
CA ARG A 245 -7.22 -22.22 -22.41
C ARG A 245 -6.75 -20.83 -22.78
N ASP A 246 -7.21 -20.29 -23.91
CA ASP A 246 -6.82 -18.95 -24.36
C ASP A 246 -7.21 -17.86 -23.35
N ALA A 247 -8.36 -18.01 -22.68
CA ALA A 247 -8.79 -17.11 -21.60
C ALA A 247 -7.98 -17.29 -20.31
N LEU A 248 -7.51 -18.52 -20.01
CA LEU A 248 -6.77 -18.84 -18.79
C LEU A 248 -5.28 -18.47 -18.89
N LEU A 249 -4.65 -18.70 -20.05
CA LEU A 249 -3.21 -18.53 -20.25
C LEU A 249 -2.66 -17.16 -19.81
N PRO A 250 -3.34 -16.01 -20.03
CA PRO A 250 -2.87 -14.72 -19.53
C PRO A 250 -2.78 -14.62 -18.00
N LEU A 251 -3.52 -15.47 -17.27
CA LEU A 251 -3.49 -15.55 -15.80
C LEU A 251 -2.36 -16.45 -15.29
N LEU A 252 -1.62 -17.11 -16.18
CA LEU A 252 -0.58 -18.09 -15.87
C LEU A 252 0.80 -17.61 -16.35
N GLU A 253 1.84 -18.04 -15.65
CA GLU A 253 3.23 -17.81 -16.03
C GLU A 253 3.93 -19.19 -16.16
N PRO A 254 4.46 -19.54 -17.35
CA PRO A 254 5.15 -20.81 -17.54
C PRO A 254 6.55 -20.81 -16.94
N GLU A 255 6.90 -21.88 -16.23
CA GLU A 255 8.19 -22.10 -15.60
C GLU A 255 8.52 -23.60 -15.60
N ASP A 256 9.50 -24.03 -16.40
CA ASP A 256 10.04 -25.40 -16.43
C ASP A 256 8.98 -26.53 -16.45
N GLY A 257 8.02 -26.45 -17.38
CA GLY A 257 6.95 -27.45 -17.53
C GLY A 257 5.84 -27.37 -16.46
N HIS A 258 5.84 -26.29 -15.68
CA HIS A 258 4.81 -25.95 -14.72
C HIS A 258 4.21 -24.57 -15.05
N PHE A 259 3.03 -24.30 -14.50
CA PHE A 259 2.47 -22.96 -14.42
C PHE A 259 2.48 -22.45 -13.00
N THR A 260 2.81 -21.18 -12.85
CA THR A 260 2.54 -20.36 -11.66
C THR A 260 1.49 -19.29 -12.02
N LEU A 261 1.03 -18.49 -11.05
CA LEU A 261 0.16 -17.35 -11.35
C LEU A 261 0.97 -16.23 -12.01
N SER A 262 0.49 -15.69 -13.13
CA SER A 262 1.05 -14.44 -13.67
C SER A 262 0.70 -13.25 -12.78
N SER A 263 1.29 -12.09 -13.06
CA SER A 263 0.88 -10.83 -12.42
C SER A 263 -0.62 -10.53 -12.60
N LEU A 264 -1.21 -10.90 -13.74
CA LEU A 264 -2.66 -10.76 -13.97
C LEU A 264 -3.45 -11.82 -13.18
N GLY A 265 -2.94 -13.04 -13.10
CA GLY A 265 -3.51 -14.11 -12.27
C GLY A 265 -3.58 -13.75 -10.80
N ILE A 266 -2.52 -13.12 -10.27
CA ILE A 266 -2.49 -12.60 -8.89
C ILE A 266 -3.53 -11.50 -8.70
N ILE A 267 -3.64 -10.54 -9.62
CA ILE A 267 -4.64 -9.46 -9.55
C ILE A 267 -6.05 -10.05 -9.56
N ALA A 268 -6.34 -11.00 -10.47
CA ALA A 268 -7.63 -11.66 -10.56
C ALA A 268 -7.96 -12.46 -9.29
N TYR A 269 -7.02 -13.30 -8.84
CA TYR A 269 -7.18 -14.07 -7.61
C TYR A 269 -7.44 -13.14 -6.41
N GLU A 270 -6.59 -12.13 -6.18
CA GLU A 270 -6.75 -11.23 -5.04
C GLU A 270 -8.04 -10.41 -5.07
N ARG A 271 -8.57 -10.13 -6.27
CA ARG A 271 -9.81 -9.35 -6.42
C ARG A 271 -11.06 -10.18 -6.10
N TYR A 272 -11.06 -11.45 -6.47
CA TYR A 272 -12.23 -12.33 -6.43
C TYR A 272 -12.10 -13.50 -5.45
N LYS A 273 -10.96 -13.65 -4.79
CA LYS A 273 -10.76 -14.70 -3.78
C LYS A 273 -11.88 -14.62 -2.75
N PRO A 274 -12.42 -15.76 -2.31
CA PRO A 274 -13.44 -15.78 -1.28
C PRO A 274 -12.92 -15.07 -0.03
N THR A 275 -13.62 -14.01 0.37
CA THR A 275 -13.51 -13.49 1.72
C THR A 275 -14.02 -14.59 2.67
N PRO A 276 -13.25 -14.98 3.71
CA PRO A 276 -13.75 -15.88 4.74
C PRO A 276 -15.09 -15.37 5.27
N PRO A 277 -16.10 -16.22 5.47
CA PRO A 277 -17.42 -15.78 5.88
C PRO A 277 -17.35 -14.92 7.15
N LEU A 278 -18.18 -13.88 7.17
CA LEU A 278 -18.38 -12.93 8.25
C LEU A 278 -18.54 -13.65 9.60
N GLN A 279 -17.46 -13.79 10.38
CA GLN A 279 -17.57 -14.36 11.72
C GLN A 279 -18.10 -13.26 12.65
N ARG A 280 -19.41 -13.22 12.83
CA ARG A 280 -20.06 -12.32 13.78
C ARG A 280 -19.66 -12.71 15.20
N SER A 281 -19.62 -11.74 16.11
CA SER A 281 -19.50 -12.06 17.54
C SER A 281 -20.70 -12.91 17.95
N LEU A 282 -20.41 -13.95 18.75
CA LEU A 282 -21.43 -14.79 19.38
C LEU A 282 -22.02 -14.13 20.63
N ARG A 283 -21.44 -13.01 21.10
CA ARG A 283 -21.94 -12.28 22.27
C ARG A 283 -23.12 -11.41 21.91
N ARG A 284 -24.10 -11.36 22.79
CA ARG A 284 -25.21 -10.40 22.69
C ARG A 284 -24.70 -9.00 23.04
N PRO A 285 -25.28 -7.92 22.49
CA PRO A 285 -24.83 -6.55 22.74
C PRO A 285 -24.63 -6.23 24.23
N GLU A 286 -25.56 -6.67 25.09
CA GLU A 286 -25.49 -6.45 26.54
C GLU A 286 -24.26 -7.08 27.23
N ASP A 287 -23.63 -8.07 26.60
CA ASP A 287 -22.48 -8.82 27.15
C ASP A 287 -21.12 -8.31 26.63
N LYS A 288 -21.10 -7.26 25.79
CA LYS A 288 -19.89 -6.75 25.10
C LYS A 288 -19.23 -5.57 25.80
N ASP A 289 -19.99 -4.75 26.54
CA ASP A 289 -19.44 -3.62 27.29
C ASP A 289 -18.79 -4.13 28.59
N HIS A 290 -17.46 -4.15 28.61
CA HIS A 290 -16.65 -4.55 29.76
C HIS A 290 -15.98 -3.32 30.40
N THR A 291 -16.44 -2.11 30.07
CA THR A 291 -16.00 -0.91 30.78
C THR A 291 -16.45 -1.03 32.23
N ARG A 292 -15.47 -1.11 33.16
CA ARG A 292 -15.78 -1.09 34.60
C ARG A 292 -16.49 0.22 34.93
N ASP A 293 -17.35 0.18 35.94
CA ASP A 293 -18.01 1.36 36.51
C ASP A 293 -16.97 2.24 37.24
N TYR A 294 -16.11 2.90 36.47
CA TYR A 294 -15.26 3.99 36.93
C TYR A 294 -16.17 5.21 37.10
N SER A 295 -16.89 5.20 38.21
CA SER A 295 -17.86 6.22 38.63
C SER A 295 -17.27 7.63 38.87
N GLN A 296 -16.03 7.90 38.44
CA GLN A 296 -15.30 9.14 38.76
C GLN A 296 -14.55 9.81 37.59
N GLU A 297 -14.95 9.62 36.33
CA GLU A 297 -14.35 10.39 35.21
C GLU A 297 -15.34 11.28 34.44
N PRO A 298 -14.90 12.48 33.98
CA PRO A 298 -15.77 13.56 33.48
C PRO A 298 -16.36 13.37 32.07
N HIS A 299 -16.24 12.17 31.48
CA HIS A 299 -16.55 11.91 30.07
C HIS A 299 -17.89 11.19 29.83
N ARG A 300 -18.78 11.16 30.83
CA ARG A 300 -20.14 10.60 30.72
C ARG A 300 -21.09 11.53 29.98
N THR A 301 -20.76 11.89 28.74
CA THR A 301 -21.70 12.57 27.85
C THR A 301 -22.73 11.57 27.35
N ALA A 302 -23.96 12.01 27.11
CA ALA A 302 -24.99 11.18 26.48
C ALA A 302 -24.53 10.65 25.10
N GLU A 303 -23.69 11.42 24.42
CA GLU A 303 -23.05 11.05 23.15
C GLU A 303 -22.13 9.83 23.32
N PHE A 304 -21.32 9.78 24.39
CA PHE A 304 -20.41 8.67 24.61
C PHE A 304 -21.13 7.36 24.99
N GLU A 305 -22.20 7.45 25.80
CA GLU A 305 -23.03 6.28 26.11
C GLU A 305 -23.77 5.75 24.87
N THR A 306 -24.28 6.66 24.03
CA THR A 306 -24.88 6.31 22.73
C THR A 306 -23.87 5.61 21.82
N PHE A 307 -22.63 6.10 21.79
CA PHE A 307 -21.54 5.46 21.06
C PHE A 307 -21.27 4.04 21.57
N LYS A 308 -21.15 3.84 22.89
CA LYS A 308 -20.94 2.49 23.45
C LYS A 308 -22.08 1.53 23.08
N GLN A 309 -23.32 2.01 23.06
CA GLN A 309 -24.46 1.22 22.63
C GLN A 309 -24.34 0.80 21.16
N HIS A 310 -24.05 1.74 20.24
CA HIS A 310 -23.83 1.41 18.83
C HIS A 310 -22.64 0.46 18.63
N LEU A 311 -21.60 0.59 19.45
CA LEU A 311 -20.44 -0.29 19.40
C LEU A 311 -20.80 -1.71 19.84
N ALA A 312 -21.62 -1.86 20.87
CA ALA A 312 -22.15 -3.15 21.32
C ALA A 312 -23.08 -3.80 20.28
N GLU A 313 -23.90 -3.01 19.59
CA GLU A 313 -24.78 -3.49 18.52
C GLU A 313 -24.00 -3.92 17.26
N CYS A 314 -22.77 -3.46 17.10
CA CYS A 314 -21.94 -3.81 15.95
C CYS A 314 -21.67 -5.33 15.91
N PRO A 315 -22.02 -6.03 14.81
CA PRO A 315 -21.96 -7.49 14.75
C PRO A 315 -20.55 -8.07 14.79
N TYR A 316 -19.52 -7.25 14.58
CA TYR A 316 -18.11 -7.68 14.52
C TYR A 316 -17.29 -7.24 15.74
N VAL A 317 -17.92 -6.56 16.69
CA VAL A 317 -17.32 -6.27 18.00
C VAL A 317 -17.61 -7.44 18.93
N ASP A 318 -16.56 -8.00 19.54
CA ASP A 318 -16.66 -9.08 20.52
C ASP A 318 -16.70 -8.55 21.95
N SER A 319 -15.88 -7.57 22.27
CA SER A 319 -15.88 -6.89 23.57
C SER A 319 -15.24 -5.52 23.47
N PHE A 320 -15.48 -4.64 24.43
CA PHE A 320 -14.68 -3.43 24.57
C PHE A 320 -14.53 -3.00 26.03
N TYR A 321 -13.39 -2.40 26.34
CA TYR A 321 -13.05 -1.98 27.71
C TYR A 321 -12.06 -0.81 27.71
N TYR A 322 -12.03 -0.07 28.82
CA TYR A 322 -11.04 0.97 29.04
C TYR A 322 -9.67 0.38 29.36
N HIS A 323 -8.63 0.91 28.72
CA HIS A 323 -7.27 0.53 29.03
C HIS A 323 -6.57 1.53 29.94
N LYS A 324 -6.39 2.79 29.48
CA LYS A 324 -5.67 3.86 30.20
C LYS A 324 -6.16 5.25 29.76
N GLY A 325 -5.83 6.27 30.57
CA GLY A 325 -5.94 7.66 30.17
C GLY A 325 -4.93 7.99 29.06
N ALA A 326 -5.38 8.72 28.06
CA ALA A 326 -4.60 9.22 26.93
C ALA A 326 -4.46 10.74 27.00
N ASP A 327 -3.67 11.33 26.08
CA ASP A 327 -3.63 12.78 25.95
C ASP A 327 -5.02 13.30 25.51
N PRO A 328 -5.63 14.26 26.23
CA PRO A 328 -6.94 14.84 25.90
C PRO A 328 -7.07 15.38 24.48
N GLY A 329 -5.96 15.79 23.85
CA GLY A 329 -5.92 16.30 22.49
C GLY A 329 -5.74 15.23 21.40
N HIS A 330 -5.44 13.98 21.76
CA HIS A 330 -5.09 12.94 20.81
C HIS A 330 -6.32 12.15 20.35
N ARG A 331 -6.46 12.01 19.03
CA ARG A 331 -7.55 11.30 18.37
C ARG A 331 -6.95 10.32 17.36
N GLU A 332 -6.94 9.03 17.69
CA GLU A 332 -6.31 8.00 16.85
C GLU A 332 -7.07 6.68 16.94
N VAL A 333 -7.09 5.92 15.85
CA VAL A 333 -7.49 4.51 15.87
C VAL A 333 -6.35 3.66 15.33
N LYS A 334 -5.82 2.77 16.15
CA LYS A 334 -4.72 1.89 15.80
C LYS A 334 -5.12 0.44 15.99
N ARG A 335 -4.85 -0.42 15.00
CA ARG A 335 -5.13 -1.86 15.13
C ARG A 335 -3.89 -2.62 15.58
N VAL A 336 -4.08 -3.49 16.58
CA VAL A 336 -3.06 -4.39 17.11
C VAL A 336 -3.68 -5.79 17.19
N GLY A 337 -3.31 -6.67 16.25
CA GLY A 337 -3.94 -7.98 16.11
C GLY A 337 -5.44 -7.87 15.82
N ASN A 338 -6.26 -8.44 16.71
CA ASN A 338 -7.72 -8.39 16.63
C ASN A 338 -8.35 -7.26 17.46
N THR A 339 -7.53 -6.37 18.01
CA THR A 339 -7.98 -5.27 18.87
C THR A 339 -7.78 -3.93 18.17
N LEU A 340 -8.81 -3.09 18.16
CA LEU A 340 -8.72 -1.68 17.80
C LEU A 340 -8.49 -0.87 19.07
N HIS A 341 -7.43 -0.07 19.09
CA HIS A 341 -7.12 0.91 20.11
C HIS A 341 -7.68 2.24 19.64
N VAL A 342 -8.75 2.70 20.27
CA VAL A 342 -9.45 3.93 19.95
C VAL A 342 -9.12 4.96 21.03
N THR A 343 -8.37 5.99 20.66
CA THR A 343 -8.01 7.10 21.54
C THR A 343 -8.93 8.28 21.26
N TYR A 344 -9.65 8.74 22.28
CA TYR A 344 -10.57 9.87 22.18
C TYR A 344 -10.69 10.62 23.51
N GLY A 345 -10.50 11.94 23.49
CA GLY A 345 -10.86 12.81 24.61
C GLY A 345 -10.18 12.46 25.94
N GLY A 346 -8.95 11.95 25.88
CA GLY A 346 -8.20 11.53 27.08
C GLY A 346 -8.43 10.09 27.50
N ILE A 347 -9.13 9.28 26.70
CA ILE A 347 -9.44 7.88 26.98
C ILE A 347 -8.88 6.98 25.87
N GLU A 348 -8.29 5.84 26.24
CA GLU A 348 -8.02 4.72 25.34
C GLU A 348 -9.06 3.61 25.56
N LEU A 349 -9.93 3.40 24.57
CA LEU A 349 -10.86 2.28 24.48
C LEU A 349 -10.26 1.17 23.63
N ARG A 350 -10.22 -0.05 24.17
CA ARG A 350 -9.86 -1.25 23.41
C ARG A 350 -11.11 -1.96 22.95
N VAL A 351 -11.21 -2.19 21.65
CA VAL A 351 -12.32 -2.89 21.00
C VAL A 351 -11.79 -4.19 20.44
N GLU A 352 -12.11 -5.30 21.07
CA GLU A 352 -11.81 -6.64 20.55
C GLU A 352 -12.82 -6.99 19.45
N THR A 353 -12.32 -7.51 18.35
CA THR A 353 -13.12 -7.73 17.14
C THR A 353 -13.05 -9.18 16.69
N THR A 354 -14.16 -9.69 16.17
CA THR A 354 -14.19 -10.94 15.39
C THR A 354 -13.96 -10.67 13.90
N ALA A 355 -13.59 -9.44 13.55
CA ALA A 355 -13.40 -9.00 12.17
C ALA A 355 -12.18 -9.70 11.54
N THR A 356 -12.42 -10.48 10.48
CA THR A 356 -11.37 -11.21 9.75
C THR A 356 -11.14 -10.67 8.34
N ASP A 357 -11.99 -9.76 7.87
CA ASP A 357 -11.93 -9.15 6.54
C ASP A 357 -12.11 -7.62 6.61
N PRO A 358 -11.52 -6.84 5.68
CA PRO A 358 -11.71 -5.39 5.59
C PRO A 358 -13.16 -4.94 5.75
N SER A 359 -14.10 -5.57 5.06
CA SER A 359 -15.53 -5.22 5.09
C SER A 359 -16.13 -5.24 6.50
N HIS A 360 -15.64 -6.12 7.39
CA HIS A 360 -16.08 -6.20 8.79
C HIS A 360 -15.63 -4.97 9.55
N TYR A 361 -14.38 -4.57 9.34
CA TYR A 361 -13.80 -3.39 9.96
C TYR A 361 -14.48 -2.10 9.47
N VAL A 362 -15.03 -2.03 8.25
CA VAL A 362 -15.88 -0.88 7.82
C VAL A 362 -16.95 -0.62 8.84
N THR A 363 -17.69 -1.67 9.20
CA THR A 363 -18.91 -1.56 10.01
C THR A 363 -18.56 -1.11 11.42
N ILE A 364 -17.40 -1.55 11.95
CA ILE A 364 -16.90 -1.10 13.26
C ILE A 364 -16.41 0.36 13.17
N MET A 365 -15.68 0.70 12.11
CA MET A 365 -15.08 2.04 11.93
C MET A 365 -16.12 3.12 11.64
N GLU A 366 -17.27 2.80 11.03
CA GLU A 366 -18.39 3.73 10.87
C GLU A 366 -18.94 4.16 12.22
N VAL A 367 -19.13 3.21 13.14
CA VAL A 367 -19.54 3.49 14.52
C VAL A 367 -18.49 4.32 15.27
N ILE A 368 -17.20 3.97 15.14
CA ILE A 368 -16.10 4.73 15.77
C ILE A 368 -16.00 6.15 15.21
N ARG A 369 -16.25 6.35 13.92
CA ARG A 369 -16.16 7.67 13.28
C ARG A 369 -17.20 8.63 13.84
N ASP A 370 -18.39 8.16 14.19
CA ASP A 370 -19.44 9.02 14.75
C ASP A 370 -19.03 9.61 16.11
N LEU A 371 -18.22 8.90 16.90
CA LEU A 371 -17.60 9.45 18.12
C LEU A 371 -16.50 10.47 17.81
N MET A 372 -15.73 10.24 16.74
CA MET A 372 -14.53 11.02 16.40
C MET A 372 -14.84 12.35 15.69
N ARG A 373 -16.10 12.60 15.34
CA ARG A 373 -16.59 13.91 14.88
C ARG A 373 -16.53 14.95 16.00
#